data_AF-A0A9P9YAH0-F1
#
_entry.id   AF-A0A9P9YAH0-F1
#
_cell.length_a   1.000
_cell.length_b   1.000
_cell.length_c   1.000
_cell.angle_alpha   90.00
_cell.angle_beta   90.00
_cell.angle_gamma   90.00
#
_symmetry.space_group_name_H-M   'P 1'
#
loop_
_entity.id
_entity.type
_entity.pdbx_description
1 polymer ?
#
loop_
_entity_poly.entity_id
_entity_poly.type
_entity_poly.pdbx_seq_one_letter_code
_entity_poly.pdbx_strand_id
1 'polypeptide(L)'
;MSAVNQKESPSRDSTASTSGHISMLADNTLESLSRDYSLGSLNSAGSQDEFFRCRDHADNILKRMQLYVDSQQLCDVVLIAGIDGKRVPAHRLVLSASSAYFSAMFTGSLRETKEQEVTLGEVHGDALHLLVQYCYTGFIEMREDTVETLLATACLLQLNAVVTACCNFLARQLHPSNCLGFAFFAEQQSCTTLLRLAQAYTCQYFMQVCQNQEFFQLNADQLGKLLSSDDLNVPSEQDVFHSLMSWVRHDAAAREPHIAELLALVRLPLLQPAFIMDHVENVCNANECQQLVMEAFKWHLMPERRSRIATERTTPRKSTVGRLLAVGGMDAHKGAISIESYCPRLDKWTPWKHMTGRRLQFGVAVMEDKLILVGGRDGLKTLNTVESLDLNTMAWTPLNAMATPRHGLGVAVLEGPLYAMGSHCAHLELRGAHVLDALHRRRGCPGRSSVRGGRTRWFRLPSLHRVLRSAHQQMESPGADEQKTRRRGRKYTTGFLVFSGATRC
;
A
#
# COMPACT_ATOMS: atom_id res chain seq x y z
N MET A 1 -44.40 66.09 10.50
CA MET A 1 -45.25 66.22 9.30
C MET A 1 -44.85 65.07 8.39
N SER A 2 -45.60 63.95 8.34
CA SER A 2 -46.81 63.71 7.49
C SER A 2 -46.40 63.43 6.03
N ALA A 3 -46.80 62.36 5.33
CA ALA A 3 -47.55 61.11 5.63
C ALA A 3 -47.05 59.99 4.65
N VAL A 4 -47.16 58.66 4.81
CA VAL A 4 -48.05 57.72 5.56
C VAL A 4 -49.38 57.36 4.85
N ASN A 5 -49.36 56.34 3.97
CA ASN A 5 -50.46 55.38 3.66
C ASN A 5 -50.05 54.35 2.54
N GLN A 6 -50.21 53.02 2.74
CA GLN A 6 -51.31 52.11 2.23
C GLN A 6 -51.20 51.72 0.72
N LYS A 7 -51.69 50.59 0.15
CA LYS A 7 -52.43 49.35 0.52
C LYS A 7 -52.37 48.39 -0.72
N GLU A 8 -52.70 47.08 -0.78
CA GLU A 8 -53.02 45.97 0.15
C GLU A 8 -52.88 44.60 -0.60
N SER A 9 -53.48 43.51 -0.10
CA SER A 9 -53.68 42.17 -0.74
C SER A 9 -55.03 41.58 -0.24
N PRO A 10 -55.40 40.28 -0.37
CA PRO A 10 -55.07 39.21 -1.33
C PRO A 10 -56.32 38.51 -1.94
N SER A 11 -56.12 37.54 -2.85
CA SER A 11 -57.12 36.51 -3.19
C SER A 11 -56.48 35.15 -3.56
N ARG A 12 -57.23 34.24 -4.24
CA ARG A 12 -57.22 32.79 -3.96
C ARG A 12 -57.87 31.91 -5.05
N ASP A 13 -58.02 30.62 -4.73
CA ASP A 13 -58.90 29.56 -5.30
C ASP A 13 -58.65 29.20 -6.79
N SER A 14 -58.06 28.04 -7.15
CA SER A 14 -58.59 26.64 -7.24
C SER A 14 -59.34 26.36 -8.57
N THR A 15 -59.34 25.18 -9.24
CA THR A 15 -58.86 23.78 -8.97
C THR A 15 -58.66 22.98 -10.31
N ALA A 16 -58.33 21.66 -10.27
CA ALA A 16 -58.28 20.64 -11.37
C ALA A 16 -57.08 20.71 -12.37
N SER A 17 -56.17 19.72 -12.51
CA SER A 17 -56.21 18.36 -13.14
C SER A 17 -56.20 18.38 -14.71
N THR A 18 -55.55 17.48 -15.48
CA THR A 18 -55.23 16.03 -15.26
C THR A 18 -54.10 15.47 -16.19
N SER A 19 -53.34 14.45 -15.72
CA SER A 19 -52.70 13.29 -16.44
C SER A 19 -51.74 13.38 -17.65
N GLY A 20 -50.59 12.65 -17.55
CA GLY A 20 -49.90 11.90 -18.63
C GLY A 20 -48.62 12.53 -19.25
N HIS A 21 -47.55 11.80 -19.67
CA HIS A 21 -47.21 10.36 -19.58
C HIS A 21 -45.69 10.12 -19.94
N ILE A 22 -45.05 9.03 -19.45
CA ILE A 22 -43.81 8.35 -19.99
C ILE A 22 -42.47 9.15 -19.93
N SER A 23 -41.39 8.78 -19.21
CA SER A 23 -40.48 7.59 -19.20
C SER A 23 -39.63 7.44 -20.49
N MET A 24 -38.33 7.07 -20.53
CA MET A 24 -37.46 6.05 -19.89
C MET A 24 -35.97 6.48 -20.07
N LEU A 25 -34.87 5.85 -19.59
CA LEU A 25 -34.53 4.84 -18.57
C LEU A 25 -33.00 4.95 -18.30
N ALA A 26 -32.51 4.46 -17.16
CA ALA A 26 -31.09 4.12 -16.96
C ALA A 26 -30.96 2.94 -15.99
N ASP A 27 -30.35 1.84 -16.48
CA ASP A 27 -30.24 0.51 -15.87
C ASP A 27 -28.75 0.08 -16.01
N ASN A 28 -28.11 -0.76 -15.17
CA ASN A 28 -28.48 -1.42 -13.91
C ASN A 28 -27.18 -1.93 -13.20
N THR A 29 -27.32 -2.87 -12.25
CA THR A 29 -26.29 -3.71 -11.59
C THR A 29 -25.53 -3.07 -10.42
N LEU A 30 -25.31 -3.73 -9.27
CA LEU A 30 -25.76 -5.07 -8.83
C LEU A 30 -26.14 -5.09 -7.33
N GLU A 31 -26.84 -6.15 -6.91
CA GLU A 31 -27.62 -6.27 -5.67
C GLU A 31 -26.82 -6.54 -4.38
N SER A 32 -27.43 -6.22 -3.23
CA SER A 32 -27.45 -7.17 -2.09
C SER A 32 -28.69 -7.02 -1.19
N LEU A 33 -29.77 -7.69 -1.59
CA LEU A 33 -30.78 -8.32 -0.72
C LEU A 33 -31.25 -7.56 0.55
N SER A 34 -32.30 -6.76 0.38
CA SER A 34 -33.38 -6.68 1.38
C SER A 34 -34.71 -6.96 0.66
N ARG A 35 -35.47 -7.94 1.13
CA ARG A 35 -36.67 -8.44 0.43
C ARG A 35 -37.89 -7.56 0.75
N ASP A 36 -38.08 -6.52 -0.05
CA ASP A 36 -39.39 -5.87 -0.17
C ASP A 36 -40.38 -6.85 -0.82
N TYR A 37 -41.12 -7.58 0.02
CA TYR A 37 -42.24 -8.39 -0.43
C TYR A 37 -43.34 -7.48 -0.97
N SER A 38 -43.44 -7.42 -2.30
CA SER A 38 -44.52 -6.70 -2.98
C SER A 38 -45.87 -7.30 -2.60
N LEU A 39 -46.75 -6.48 -2.02
CA LEU A 39 -48.16 -6.83 -1.85
C LEU A 39 -48.78 -7.07 -3.22
N GLY A 40 -49.19 -8.31 -3.47
CA GLY A 40 -49.89 -8.68 -4.70
C GLY A 40 -51.34 -8.19 -4.71
N SER A 41 -51.96 -8.21 -5.89
CA SER A 41 -53.41 -8.11 -6.02
C SER A 41 -53.90 -8.94 -7.20
N LEU A 42 -54.38 -10.15 -6.88
CA LEU A 42 -55.32 -10.91 -7.71
C LEU A 42 -56.08 -11.91 -6.82
N ASN A 43 -57.22 -11.45 -6.31
CA ASN A 43 -58.38 -12.22 -5.83
C ASN A 43 -58.14 -13.55 -5.09
N SER A 44 -58.10 -13.49 -3.75
CA SER A 44 -58.75 -14.47 -2.90
C SER A 44 -59.68 -13.74 -1.91
N ALA A 45 -60.82 -14.35 -1.55
CA ALA A 45 -61.81 -13.71 -0.69
C ALA A 45 -61.45 -13.91 0.80
N GLY A 46 -60.73 -12.95 1.38
CA GLY A 46 -60.40 -12.92 2.80
C GLY A 46 -59.56 -11.68 3.15
N SER A 47 -60.11 -10.85 4.05
CA SER A 47 -59.62 -9.54 4.55
C SER A 47 -59.19 -8.47 3.52
N GLN A 48 -59.56 -7.21 3.81
CA GLN A 48 -59.05 -6.02 3.13
C GLN A 48 -58.09 -5.30 4.07
N ASP A 49 -56.90 -5.88 4.26
CA ASP A 49 -55.91 -5.36 5.22
C ASP A 49 -55.09 -4.23 4.59
N GLU A 50 -55.42 -2.97 4.93
CA GLU A 50 -54.62 -1.79 4.54
C GLU A 50 -53.42 -1.60 5.47
N PHE A 51 -52.21 -1.62 4.91
CA PHE A 51 -50.96 -1.51 5.68
C PHE A 51 -50.45 -0.06 5.75
N PHE A 52 -50.79 0.65 6.83
CA PHE A 52 -50.28 2.01 7.09
C PHE A 52 -48.86 1.99 7.70
N ARG A 53 -47.94 2.79 7.15
CA ARG A 53 -46.56 2.97 7.68
C ARG A 53 -46.16 4.44 7.69
N CYS A 54 -46.20 5.07 8.87
CA CYS A 54 -45.57 6.38 9.09
C CYS A 54 -44.05 6.24 9.12
N ARG A 55 -43.33 7.04 8.31
CA ARG A 55 -41.86 6.96 8.21
C ARG A 55 -41.17 7.57 9.42
N ASP A 56 -41.63 8.74 9.87
CA ASP A 56 -40.98 9.54 10.90
C ASP A 56 -41.37 9.11 12.34
N HIS A 57 -42.02 7.96 12.49
CA HIS A 57 -42.58 7.50 13.76
C HIS A 57 -41.50 7.22 14.81
N ALA A 58 -40.40 6.57 14.42
CA ALA A 58 -39.27 6.25 15.30
C ALA A 58 -38.57 7.53 15.80
N ASP A 59 -38.19 8.42 14.89
CA ASP A 59 -37.56 9.71 15.19
C ASP A 59 -38.39 10.56 16.17
N ASN A 60 -39.71 10.62 15.97
CA ASN A 60 -40.60 11.37 16.84
C ASN A 60 -40.80 10.71 18.21
N ILE A 61 -40.67 9.38 18.31
CA ILE A 61 -40.63 8.68 19.61
C ILE A 61 -39.31 8.99 20.33
N LEU A 62 -38.17 8.86 19.66
CA LEU A 62 -36.85 9.09 20.25
C LEU A 62 -36.67 10.54 20.72
N LYS A 63 -37.10 11.52 19.92
CA LYS A 63 -37.13 12.95 20.33
C LYS A 63 -38.01 13.19 21.56
N ARG A 64 -39.11 12.45 21.73
CA ARG A 64 -39.95 12.54 22.95
C ARG A 64 -39.30 11.85 24.15
N MET A 65 -38.60 10.73 23.94
CA MET A 65 -37.82 10.06 24.98
C MET A 65 -36.65 10.93 25.46
N GLN A 66 -36.00 11.68 24.57
CA GLN A 66 -34.99 12.68 24.93
C GLN A 66 -35.56 13.74 25.88
N LEU A 67 -36.71 14.33 25.54
CA LEU A 67 -37.38 15.33 26.40
C LEU A 67 -37.78 14.76 27.77
N TYR A 68 -38.05 13.45 27.89
CA TYR A 68 -38.26 12.81 29.18
C TYR A 68 -36.95 12.68 29.99
N VAL A 69 -35.80 12.38 29.36
CA VAL A 69 -34.49 12.43 30.03
C VAL A 69 -34.16 13.85 30.51
N ASP A 70 -34.32 14.85 29.64
CA ASP A 70 -34.02 16.26 29.93
C ASP A 70 -34.88 16.80 31.10
N SER A 71 -36.10 16.25 31.27
CA SER A 71 -37.01 16.56 32.39
C SER A 71 -36.97 15.54 33.54
N GLN A 72 -36.06 14.57 33.49
CA GLN A 72 -35.88 13.47 34.46
C GLN A 72 -37.15 12.64 34.74
N GLN A 73 -38.06 12.57 33.77
CA GLN A 73 -39.27 11.76 33.81
C GLN A 73 -38.97 10.33 33.33
N LEU A 74 -39.61 9.34 33.98
CA LEU A 74 -39.55 7.90 33.63
C LEU A 74 -38.16 7.24 33.62
N CYS A 75 -37.10 7.95 34.01
CA CYS A 75 -35.74 7.41 34.10
C CYS A 75 -35.65 6.33 35.19
N ASP A 76 -35.14 5.15 34.83
CA ASP A 76 -35.07 3.93 35.66
C ASP A 76 -33.63 3.46 35.92
N VAL A 77 -32.63 4.22 35.45
CA VAL A 77 -31.21 4.05 35.79
C VAL A 77 -30.49 5.40 35.78
N VAL A 78 -29.51 5.55 36.68
CA VAL A 78 -28.52 6.63 36.68
C VAL A 78 -27.14 6.01 36.48
N LEU A 79 -26.49 6.34 35.36
CA LEU A 79 -25.10 5.96 35.13
C LEU A 79 -24.18 6.95 35.84
N ILE A 80 -23.15 6.46 36.52
CA ILE A 80 -22.16 7.27 37.23
C ILE A 80 -20.79 7.04 36.58
N ALA A 81 -20.21 8.09 36.01
CA ALA A 81 -18.84 8.05 35.51
C ALA A 81 -17.85 7.88 36.67
N GLY A 82 -17.04 6.81 36.65
CA GLY A 82 -16.15 6.45 37.76
C GLY A 82 -14.99 7.41 37.98
N ILE A 83 -14.56 8.11 36.94
CA ILE A 83 -13.47 9.09 37.01
C ILE A 83 -13.97 10.42 37.60
N ASP A 84 -15.04 10.98 37.03
CA ASP A 84 -15.50 12.34 37.32
C ASP A 84 -16.68 12.41 38.30
N GLY A 85 -17.22 11.26 38.75
CA GLY A 85 -18.42 11.15 39.59
C GLY A 85 -19.72 11.62 38.91
N LYS A 86 -19.68 11.99 37.63
CA LYS A 86 -20.80 12.62 36.92
C LYS A 86 -21.97 11.66 36.75
N ARG A 87 -23.14 12.03 37.30
CA ARG A 87 -24.39 11.27 37.25
C ARG A 87 -25.20 11.64 35.99
N VAL A 88 -25.54 10.63 35.19
CA VAL A 88 -26.30 10.76 33.92
C VAL A 88 -27.56 9.89 34.02
N PRO A 89 -28.77 10.47 34.19
CA PRO A 89 -30.02 9.71 34.19
C PRO A 89 -30.37 9.22 32.78
N ALA A 90 -30.97 8.03 32.68
CA ALA A 90 -31.35 7.42 31.42
C ALA A 90 -32.49 6.39 31.58
N HIS A 91 -32.95 5.86 30.45
CA HIS A 91 -33.89 4.74 30.34
C HIS A 91 -33.15 3.46 29.94
N ARG A 92 -33.23 2.40 30.75
CA ARG A 92 -32.63 1.07 30.51
C ARG A 92 -33.04 0.52 29.15
N LEU A 93 -34.31 0.69 28.75
CA LEU A 93 -34.83 0.21 27.47
C LEU A 93 -34.10 0.83 26.26
N VAL A 94 -33.87 2.15 26.26
CA VAL A 94 -33.21 2.84 25.14
C VAL A 94 -31.72 2.50 25.09
N LEU A 95 -31.08 2.38 26.25
CA LEU A 95 -29.67 1.96 26.35
C LEU A 95 -29.48 0.51 25.85
N SER A 96 -30.31 -0.44 26.29
CA SER A 96 -30.27 -1.83 25.82
C SER A 96 -30.59 -1.98 24.34
N ALA A 97 -31.50 -1.17 23.79
CA ALA A 97 -31.81 -1.16 22.36
C ALA A 97 -30.65 -0.60 21.51
N SER A 98 -29.83 0.29 22.07
CA SER A 98 -28.73 0.98 21.37
C SER A 98 -27.37 0.28 21.53
N SER A 99 -27.18 -0.50 22.60
CA SER A 99 -25.90 -1.09 22.98
C SER A 99 -26.07 -2.52 23.51
N ALA A 100 -25.30 -3.44 22.92
CA ALA A 100 -25.22 -4.83 23.40
C ALA A 100 -24.60 -4.94 24.80
N TYR A 101 -23.74 -4.00 25.20
CA TYR A 101 -23.17 -3.93 26.55
C TYR A 101 -24.27 -3.64 27.59
N PHE A 102 -25.07 -2.60 27.39
CA PHE A 102 -26.19 -2.30 28.28
C PHE A 102 -27.28 -3.38 28.23
N SER A 103 -27.53 -3.99 27.07
CA SER A 103 -28.44 -5.15 26.99
C SER A 103 -27.94 -6.30 27.87
N ALA A 104 -26.68 -6.71 27.76
CA ALA A 104 -26.12 -7.79 28.56
C ALA A 104 -26.12 -7.48 30.07
N MET A 105 -25.84 -6.22 30.44
CA MET A 105 -25.88 -5.73 31.81
C MET A 105 -27.30 -5.74 32.40
N PHE A 106 -28.32 -5.31 31.65
CA PHE A 106 -29.68 -5.13 32.17
C PHE A 106 -30.61 -6.34 31.95
N THR A 107 -30.32 -7.26 31.03
CA THR A 107 -31.04 -8.54 30.88
C THR A 107 -30.29 -9.72 31.51
N GLY A 108 -29.12 -9.49 32.09
CA GLY A 108 -28.31 -10.51 32.75
C GLY A 108 -28.74 -10.83 34.19
N SER A 109 -28.17 -11.90 34.74
CA SER A 109 -28.38 -12.35 36.13
C SER A 109 -27.49 -11.61 37.15
N LEU A 110 -27.03 -10.40 36.82
CA LEU A 110 -26.05 -9.62 37.60
C LEU A 110 -26.75 -8.74 38.65
N ARG A 111 -25.98 -8.00 39.46
CA ARG A 111 -26.53 -7.11 40.53
C ARG A 111 -27.14 -5.83 39.94
N GLU A 112 -26.47 -5.31 38.92
CA GLU A 112 -26.74 -4.13 38.10
C GLU A 112 -28.14 -4.19 37.45
N THR A 113 -28.72 -5.38 37.31
CA THR A 113 -30.12 -5.63 36.92
C THR A 113 -31.12 -5.07 37.93
N LYS A 114 -30.74 -4.89 39.20
CA LYS A 114 -31.60 -4.44 40.32
C LYS A 114 -31.21 -3.09 40.93
N GLU A 115 -30.01 -2.59 40.63
CA GLU A 115 -29.47 -1.35 41.21
C GLU A 115 -29.89 -0.13 40.37
N GLN A 116 -30.44 0.92 40.98
CA GLN A 116 -30.87 2.13 40.26
C GLN A 116 -29.69 3.02 39.83
N GLU A 117 -28.53 2.88 40.47
CA GLU A 117 -27.30 3.58 40.11
C GLU A 117 -26.24 2.56 39.68
N VAL A 118 -25.53 2.82 38.58
CA VAL A 118 -24.50 1.93 38.03
C VAL A 118 -23.22 2.72 37.79
N THR A 119 -22.12 2.32 38.43
CA THR A 119 -20.81 2.95 38.32
C THR A 119 -19.98 2.36 37.18
N LEU A 120 -19.58 3.19 36.22
CA LEU A 120 -18.73 2.81 35.08
C LEU A 120 -17.30 3.29 35.34
N GLY A 121 -16.46 2.40 35.88
CA GLY A 121 -15.15 2.74 36.47
C GLY A 121 -14.22 3.57 35.56
N GLU A 122 -13.93 3.06 34.36
CA GLU A 122 -12.91 3.61 33.44
C GLU A 122 -13.49 4.62 32.43
N VAL A 123 -14.51 5.39 32.83
CA VAL A 123 -15.29 6.25 31.92
C VAL A 123 -15.31 7.71 32.39
N HIS A 124 -15.06 8.62 31.45
CA HIS A 124 -15.23 10.06 31.62
C HIS A 124 -16.68 10.51 31.48
N GLY A 125 -17.11 11.45 32.32
CA GLY A 125 -18.48 11.94 32.41
C GLY A 125 -18.98 12.67 31.16
N ASP A 126 -18.11 13.39 30.46
CA ASP A 126 -18.50 14.10 29.24
C ASP A 126 -18.63 13.17 28.03
N ALA A 127 -17.69 12.22 27.87
CA ALA A 127 -17.80 11.15 26.87
C ALA A 127 -19.05 10.29 27.11
N LEU A 128 -19.33 9.90 28.37
CA LEU A 128 -20.54 9.17 28.73
C LEU A 128 -21.81 9.95 28.39
N HIS A 129 -21.86 11.24 28.71
CA HIS A 129 -23.04 12.07 28.43
C HIS A 129 -23.29 12.21 26.93
N LEU A 130 -22.24 12.44 26.11
CA LEU A 130 -22.35 12.49 24.65
C LEU A 130 -22.81 11.17 24.04
N LEU A 131 -22.32 10.02 24.54
CA LEU A 131 -22.73 8.70 24.05
C LEU A 131 -24.17 8.33 24.49
N VAL A 132 -24.59 8.72 25.69
CA VAL A 132 -26.00 8.59 26.11
C VAL A 132 -26.90 9.49 25.25
N GLN A 133 -26.50 10.74 24.98
CA GLN A 133 -27.24 11.64 24.10
C GLN A 133 -27.34 11.11 22.66
N TYR A 134 -26.28 10.49 22.15
CA TYR A 134 -26.27 9.81 20.85
C TYR A 134 -27.34 8.70 20.79
N CYS A 135 -27.56 7.91 21.85
CA CYS A 135 -28.60 6.88 21.90
C CYS A 135 -30.04 7.41 21.76
N TYR A 136 -30.31 8.71 22.02
CA TYR A 136 -31.62 9.33 21.79
C TYR A 136 -31.69 10.16 20.50
N THR A 137 -30.55 10.66 20.01
CA THR A 137 -30.51 11.64 18.89
C THR A 137 -30.00 11.07 17.57
N GLY A 138 -29.21 9.99 17.60
CA GLY A 138 -28.42 9.52 16.46
C GLY A 138 -27.30 10.48 16.02
N PHE A 139 -27.07 11.57 16.76
CA PHE A 139 -26.10 12.62 16.44
C PHE A 139 -24.99 12.68 17.49
N ILE A 140 -23.77 13.01 17.06
CA ILE A 140 -22.64 13.21 17.97
C ILE A 140 -21.66 14.23 17.40
N GLU A 141 -21.18 15.13 18.26
CA GLU A 141 -20.09 16.05 17.94
C GLU A 141 -18.74 15.39 18.26
N MET A 142 -17.80 15.43 17.33
CA MET A 142 -16.43 14.92 17.51
C MET A 142 -15.47 16.10 17.55
N ARG A 143 -14.61 16.15 18.58
CA ARG A 143 -13.63 17.22 18.81
C ARG A 143 -12.23 16.61 18.96
N GLU A 144 -11.20 17.36 18.56
CA GLU A 144 -9.82 16.83 18.49
C GLU A 144 -9.23 16.51 19.86
N ASP A 145 -9.69 17.20 20.90
CA ASP A 145 -9.31 17.04 22.31
C ASP A 145 -10.07 15.91 23.02
N THR A 146 -11.30 15.59 22.61
CA THR A 146 -12.14 14.56 23.28
C THR A 146 -12.29 13.25 22.52
N VAL A 147 -11.90 13.17 21.24
CA VAL A 147 -12.14 11.98 20.39
C VAL A 147 -11.50 10.69 20.92
N GLU A 148 -10.34 10.76 21.60
CA GLU A 148 -9.69 9.58 22.18
C GLU A 148 -10.51 9.00 23.35
N THR A 149 -10.87 9.83 24.34
CA THR A 149 -11.71 9.41 25.48
C THR A 149 -13.11 8.97 25.04
N LEU A 150 -13.65 9.61 23.99
CA LEU A 150 -14.90 9.24 23.36
C LEU A 150 -14.83 7.87 22.66
N LEU A 151 -13.77 7.60 21.90
CA LEU A 151 -13.55 6.33 21.21
C LEU A 151 -13.33 5.18 22.22
N ALA A 152 -12.52 5.39 23.26
CA ALA A 152 -12.35 4.40 24.33
C ALA A 152 -13.69 4.04 25.00
N THR A 153 -14.49 5.05 25.34
CA THR A 153 -15.83 4.84 25.93
C THR A 153 -16.79 4.18 24.93
N ALA A 154 -16.74 4.54 23.65
CA ALA A 154 -17.57 3.93 22.61
C ALA A 154 -17.21 2.46 22.34
N CYS A 155 -15.93 2.08 22.44
CA CYS A 155 -15.48 0.69 22.39
C CYS A 155 -15.99 -0.11 23.58
N LEU A 156 -15.84 0.40 24.81
CA LEU A 156 -16.35 -0.24 26.04
C LEU A 156 -17.87 -0.47 25.96
N LEU A 157 -18.63 0.53 25.52
CA LEU A 157 -20.08 0.47 25.35
C LEU A 157 -20.53 -0.22 24.04
N GLN A 158 -19.60 -0.77 23.25
CA GLN A 158 -19.84 -1.51 22.00
C GLN A 158 -20.66 -0.74 20.93
N LEU A 159 -20.53 0.59 20.91
CA LEU A 159 -21.24 1.49 19.98
C LEU A 159 -20.53 1.56 18.62
N ASN A 160 -20.53 0.44 17.90
CA ASN A 160 -19.77 0.21 16.66
C ASN A 160 -19.88 1.32 15.59
N ALA A 161 -21.05 1.98 15.47
CA ALA A 161 -21.24 3.10 14.55
C ALA A 161 -20.39 4.33 14.95
N VAL A 162 -20.36 4.67 16.24
CA VAL A 162 -19.55 5.78 16.78
C VAL A 162 -18.06 5.43 16.74
N VAL A 163 -17.70 4.19 17.07
CA VAL A 163 -16.33 3.66 16.93
C VAL A 163 -15.83 3.86 15.49
N THR A 164 -16.66 3.50 14.51
CA THR A 164 -16.35 3.66 13.08
C THR A 164 -16.25 5.14 12.68
N ALA A 165 -17.10 6.01 13.21
CA ALA A 165 -17.04 7.46 12.96
C ALA A 165 -15.74 8.08 13.51
N CYS A 166 -15.39 7.79 14.77
CA CYS A 166 -14.18 8.28 15.42
C CYS A 166 -12.90 7.76 14.74
N CYS A 167 -12.86 6.47 14.34
CA CYS A 167 -11.75 5.93 13.54
C CYS A 167 -11.57 6.66 12.20
N ASN A 168 -12.67 7.01 11.52
CA ASN A 168 -12.63 7.78 10.27
C ASN A 168 -12.27 9.26 10.46
N PHE A 169 -12.48 9.81 11.66
CA PHE A 169 -12.05 11.16 12.04
C PHE A 169 -10.53 11.17 12.30
N LEU A 170 -10.05 10.32 13.21
CA LEU A 170 -8.62 10.16 13.53
C LEU A 170 -7.76 9.82 12.30
N ALA A 171 -8.28 8.96 11.39
CA ALA A 171 -7.57 8.64 10.14
C ALA A 171 -7.36 9.84 9.20
N ARG A 172 -8.08 10.95 9.37
CA ARG A 172 -7.87 12.21 8.62
C ARG A 172 -6.85 13.14 9.29
N GLN A 173 -6.56 12.92 10.57
CA GLN A 173 -5.62 13.70 11.39
C GLN A 173 -4.25 13.02 11.54
N LEU A 174 -4.00 11.92 10.82
CA LEU A 174 -2.71 11.24 10.81
C LEU A 174 -1.59 12.16 10.31
N HIS A 175 -0.64 12.43 11.20
CA HIS A 175 0.55 13.27 11.02
C HIS A 175 1.79 12.50 11.51
N PRO A 176 3.01 12.75 10.98
CA PRO A 176 4.20 11.99 11.39
C PRO A 176 4.60 12.14 12.86
N SER A 177 3.97 13.04 13.61
CA SER A 177 4.20 13.32 15.03
C SER A 177 3.12 12.78 15.98
N ASN A 178 2.04 12.17 15.47
CA ASN A 178 0.98 11.54 16.26
C ASN A 178 0.65 10.10 15.82
N CYS A 179 1.26 9.63 14.72
CA CYS A 179 0.91 8.35 14.13
C CYS A 179 1.40 7.14 14.93
N LEU A 180 2.35 7.32 15.87
CA LEU A 180 2.72 6.28 16.83
C LEU A 180 1.76 6.26 18.02
N GLY A 181 1.38 7.44 18.54
CA GLY A 181 0.33 7.58 19.57
C GLY A 181 -0.99 6.95 19.12
N PHE A 182 -1.48 7.32 17.93
CA PHE A 182 -2.70 6.74 17.35
C PHE A 182 -2.57 5.24 17.03
N ALA A 183 -1.39 4.73 16.68
CA ALA A 183 -1.17 3.29 16.51
C ALA A 183 -1.26 2.55 17.85
N PHE A 184 -0.61 3.05 18.89
CA PHE A 184 -0.64 2.46 20.23
C PHE A 184 -2.05 2.50 20.83
N PHE A 185 -2.74 3.64 20.73
CA PHE A 185 -4.13 3.78 21.15
C PHE A 185 -5.05 2.80 20.40
N ALA A 186 -4.85 2.62 19.09
CA ALA A 186 -5.63 1.67 18.31
C ALA A 186 -5.30 0.19 18.63
N GLU A 187 -4.08 -0.12 19.07
CA GLU A 187 -3.70 -1.45 19.61
C GLU A 187 -4.43 -1.71 20.93
N GLN A 188 -4.41 -0.75 21.87
CA GLN A 188 -5.15 -0.83 23.15
C GLN A 188 -6.66 -1.01 22.94
N GLN A 189 -7.30 -0.16 22.13
CA GLN A 189 -8.73 -0.21 21.87
C GLN A 189 -9.14 -1.30 20.86
N SER A 190 -8.23 -2.22 20.49
CA SER A 190 -8.46 -3.29 19.51
C SER A 190 -9.02 -2.82 18.14
N CYS A 191 -8.78 -1.56 17.80
CA CYS A 191 -9.33 -0.86 16.63
C CYS A 191 -8.53 -1.18 15.36
N THR A 192 -8.59 -2.45 14.92
CA THR A 192 -7.82 -3.03 13.80
C THR A 192 -7.78 -2.18 12.52
N THR A 193 -8.88 -1.49 12.18
CA THR A 193 -8.94 -0.62 10.99
C THR A 193 -8.08 0.64 11.15
N LEU A 194 -8.15 1.31 12.30
CA LEU A 194 -7.32 2.48 12.60
C LEU A 194 -5.85 2.07 12.77
N LEU A 195 -5.60 0.98 13.49
CA LEU A 195 -4.25 0.41 13.70
C LEU A 195 -3.54 0.16 12.37
N ARG A 196 -4.19 -0.53 11.43
CA ARG A 196 -3.63 -0.79 10.09
C ARG A 196 -3.35 0.49 9.29
N LEU A 197 -4.20 1.51 9.41
CA LEU A 197 -3.99 2.80 8.73
C LEU A 197 -2.82 3.58 9.34
N ALA A 198 -2.74 3.63 10.68
CA ALA A 198 -1.65 4.29 11.41
C ALA A 198 -0.29 3.58 11.19
N GLN A 199 -0.27 2.24 11.16
CA GLN A 199 0.91 1.45 10.81
C GLN A 199 1.35 1.69 9.37
N ALA A 200 0.43 1.64 8.40
CA ALA A 200 0.76 1.92 6.99
C ALA A 200 1.28 3.35 6.77
N TYR A 201 0.72 4.33 7.48
CA TYR A 201 1.19 5.71 7.48
C TYR A 201 2.60 5.82 8.10
N THR A 202 2.82 5.23 9.26
CA THR A 202 4.12 5.18 9.95
C THR A 202 5.19 4.54 9.06
N CYS A 203 4.90 3.41 8.41
CA CYS A 203 5.82 2.79 7.46
C CYS A 203 6.08 3.70 6.24
N GLN A 204 5.10 4.46 5.75
CA GLN A 204 5.29 5.38 4.62
C GLN A 204 6.11 6.62 4.97
N TYR A 205 6.01 7.16 6.19
CA TYR A 205 6.68 8.39 6.60
C TYR A 205 7.80 8.19 7.66
N PHE A 206 8.26 6.95 7.84
CA PHE A 206 9.26 6.53 8.85
C PHE A 206 10.43 7.50 9.05
N MET A 207 11.04 7.98 7.96
CA MET A 207 12.17 8.95 7.99
C MET A 207 11.85 10.29 8.69
N GLN A 208 10.57 10.68 8.78
CA GLN A 208 10.09 11.84 9.54
C GLN A 208 9.67 11.43 10.95
N VAL A 209 9.02 10.27 11.11
CA VAL A 209 8.59 9.73 12.41
C VAL A 209 9.78 9.55 13.36
N CYS A 210 10.91 9.02 12.88
CA CYS A 210 12.12 8.81 13.70
C CYS A 210 12.78 10.10 14.22
N GLN A 211 12.31 11.28 13.82
CA GLN A 211 12.77 12.57 14.32
C GLN A 211 11.89 13.12 15.46
N ASN A 212 10.70 12.53 15.68
CA ASN A 212 9.69 13.02 16.62
C ASN A 212 9.78 12.32 17.98
N GLN A 213 9.31 13.00 19.03
CA GLN A 213 9.47 12.54 20.41
C GLN A 213 8.78 11.19 20.70
N GLU A 214 7.63 10.91 20.07
CA GLU A 214 6.92 9.62 20.22
C GLU A 214 7.82 8.42 19.89
N PHE A 215 8.71 8.54 18.89
CA PHE A 215 9.59 7.45 18.50
C PHE A 215 10.56 7.04 19.63
N PHE A 216 11.02 8.00 20.42
CA PHE A 216 11.92 7.76 21.56
C PHE A 216 11.19 7.18 22.78
N GLN A 217 9.85 7.27 22.83
CA GLN A 217 9.00 6.71 23.89
C GLN A 217 8.58 5.26 23.62
N LEU A 218 8.82 4.71 22.43
CA LEU A 218 8.50 3.32 22.08
C LEU A 218 9.28 2.30 22.93
N ASN A 219 8.60 1.21 23.31
CA ASN A 219 9.21 0.04 23.94
C ASN A 219 9.97 -0.83 22.93
N ALA A 220 10.88 -1.69 23.41
CA ALA A 220 11.69 -2.58 22.57
C ALA A 220 10.84 -3.49 21.66
N ASP A 221 9.79 -4.15 22.17
CA ASP A 221 8.86 -4.95 21.36
C ASP A 221 8.17 -4.14 20.25
N GLN A 222 7.71 -2.93 20.57
CA GLN A 222 7.03 -2.05 19.60
C GLN A 222 7.97 -1.59 18.49
N LEU A 223 9.21 -1.24 18.86
CA LEU A 223 10.26 -0.94 17.89
C LEU A 223 10.66 -2.18 17.08
N GLY A 224 10.71 -3.36 17.69
CA GLY A 224 10.99 -4.63 17.01
C GLY A 224 9.91 -5.00 15.98
N LYS A 225 8.63 -4.87 16.33
CA LYS A 225 7.50 -5.00 15.40
C LYS A 225 7.63 -4.05 14.20
N LEU A 226 8.03 -2.81 14.44
CA LEU A 226 8.23 -1.80 13.39
C LEU A 226 9.45 -2.14 12.50
N LEU A 227 10.61 -2.47 13.09
CA LEU A 227 11.85 -2.82 12.38
C LEU A 227 11.74 -4.12 11.57
N SER A 228 10.89 -5.05 12.00
CA SER A 228 10.59 -6.28 11.25
C SER A 228 9.86 -6.03 9.92
N SER A 229 9.16 -4.90 9.78
CA SER A 229 8.27 -4.65 8.64
C SER A 229 9.00 -4.50 7.30
N ASP A 230 8.56 -5.28 6.30
CA ASP A 230 9.01 -5.16 4.89
C ASP A 230 8.58 -3.85 4.22
N ASP A 231 7.59 -3.16 4.78
CA ASP A 231 6.94 -1.99 4.17
C ASP A 231 7.55 -0.64 4.57
N LEU A 232 8.60 -0.63 5.40
CA LEU A 232 9.33 0.59 5.79
C LEU A 232 9.87 1.35 4.57
N ASN A 233 9.45 2.60 4.43
CA ASN A 233 9.86 3.52 3.38
C ASN A 233 11.18 4.23 3.75
N VAL A 234 12.27 3.46 3.76
CA VAL A 234 13.64 3.95 3.93
C VAL A 234 14.38 3.99 2.58
N PRO A 235 15.27 4.98 2.34
CA PRO A 235 16.10 5.01 1.14
C PRO A 235 17.27 4.02 1.22
N SER A 236 17.79 3.73 2.41
CA SER A 236 18.78 2.67 2.65
C SER A 236 18.56 1.98 4.00
N GLU A 237 19.18 0.79 4.17
CA GLU A 237 19.19 0.11 5.47
C GLU A 237 20.13 0.80 6.49
N GLN A 238 21.02 1.71 6.04
CA GLN A 238 21.84 2.54 6.95
C GLN A 238 20.96 3.49 7.77
N ASP A 239 19.89 4.01 7.16
CA ASP A 239 18.92 4.88 7.84
C ASP A 239 18.17 4.13 8.96
N VAL A 240 17.84 2.85 8.73
CA VAL A 240 17.24 1.97 9.74
C VAL A 240 18.19 1.80 10.94
N PHE A 241 19.47 1.54 10.67
CA PHE A 241 20.51 1.43 11.70
C PHE A 241 20.71 2.77 12.46
N HIS A 242 20.76 3.90 11.75
CA HIS A 242 20.86 5.22 12.39
C HIS A 242 19.65 5.53 13.28
N SER A 243 18.42 5.21 12.85
CA SER A 243 17.21 5.36 13.66
C SER A 243 17.26 4.50 14.93
N LEU A 244 17.66 3.24 14.82
CA LEU A 244 17.87 2.35 15.98
C LEU A 244 18.92 2.92 16.94
N MET A 245 20.09 3.33 16.43
CA MET A 245 21.15 3.91 17.27
C MET A 245 20.73 5.25 17.90
N SER A 246 19.86 6.04 17.27
CA SER A 246 19.29 7.25 17.87
C SER A 246 18.34 6.89 19.03
N TRP A 247 17.50 5.87 18.88
CA TRP A 247 16.63 5.38 19.95
C TRP A 247 17.41 4.82 21.14
N VAL A 248 18.49 4.07 20.90
CA VAL A 248 19.40 3.57 21.94
C VAL A 248 20.08 4.73 22.68
N ARG A 249 20.63 5.72 21.97
CA ARG A 249 21.36 6.86 22.55
C ARG A 249 20.52 7.74 23.49
N HIS A 250 19.19 7.71 23.36
CA HIS A 250 18.30 8.47 24.24
C HIS A 250 18.25 7.90 25.68
N ASP A 251 18.49 6.60 25.84
CA ASP A 251 18.46 5.91 27.14
C ASP A 251 19.32 4.64 27.04
N ALA A 252 20.64 4.82 27.01
CA ALA A 252 21.57 3.73 26.81
C ALA A 252 21.48 2.67 27.92
N ALA A 253 21.33 3.11 29.18
CA ALA A 253 21.36 2.23 30.35
C ALA A 253 20.23 1.18 30.36
N ALA A 254 19.03 1.53 29.90
CA ALA A 254 17.94 0.55 29.77
C ALA A 254 17.92 -0.19 28.42
N ARG A 255 18.51 0.40 27.36
CA ARG A 255 18.33 -0.08 25.96
C ARG A 255 19.50 -0.92 25.44
N GLU A 256 20.68 -0.81 26.05
CA GLU A 256 21.86 -1.66 25.76
C GLU A 256 21.56 -3.18 25.66
N PRO A 257 20.84 -3.82 26.60
CA PRO A 257 20.57 -5.27 26.48
C PRO A 257 19.70 -5.65 25.27
N HIS A 258 18.87 -4.74 24.75
CA HIS A 258 18.02 -5.00 23.59
C HIS A 258 18.71 -4.74 22.24
N ILE A 259 19.96 -4.23 22.23
CA ILE A 259 20.67 -3.92 20.97
C ILE A 259 20.83 -5.19 20.11
N ALA A 260 21.25 -6.31 20.69
CA ALA A 260 21.51 -7.55 19.94
C ALA A 260 20.25 -8.09 19.25
N GLU A 261 19.12 -8.05 19.96
CA GLU A 261 17.79 -8.44 19.46
C GLU A 261 17.30 -7.50 18.34
N LEU A 262 17.30 -6.18 18.58
CA LEU A 262 16.82 -5.21 17.60
C LEU A 262 17.72 -5.13 16.35
N LEU A 263 19.04 -5.31 16.53
CA LEU A 263 20.00 -5.41 15.42
C LEU A 263 19.80 -6.69 14.59
N ALA A 264 19.21 -7.76 15.16
CA ALA A 264 18.82 -8.95 14.39
C ALA A 264 17.73 -8.65 13.35
N LEU A 265 16.95 -7.58 13.53
CA LEU A 265 15.87 -7.16 12.63
C LEU A 265 16.34 -6.19 11.54
N VAL A 266 17.53 -5.60 11.69
CA VAL A 266 18.21 -4.79 10.67
C VAL A 266 18.89 -5.72 9.65
N ARG A 267 18.76 -5.41 8.36
CA ARG A 267 19.20 -6.27 7.25
C ARG A 267 20.67 -6.03 6.90
N LEU A 268 21.55 -6.35 7.85
CA LEU A 268 23.02 -6.22 7.74
C LEU A 268 23.61 -6.76 6.41
N PRO A 269 23.13 -7.88 5.82
CA PRO A 269 23.60 -8.35 4.51
C PRO A 269 23.36 -7.38 3.33
N LEU A 270 22.59 -6.32 3.52
CA LEU A 270 22.31 -5.27 2.53
C LEU A 270 23.07 -3.95 2.80
N LEU A 271 23.78 -3.84 3.93
CA LEU A 271 24.65 -2.71 4.23
C LEU A 271 25.98 -2.81 3.45
N GLN A 272 26.59 -1.66 3.17
CA GLN A 272 27.92 -1.63 2.55
C GLN A 272 29.00 -2.18 3.52
N PRO A 273 29.93 -3.04 3.09
CA PRO A 273 30.92 -3.67 3.97
C PRO A 273 31.76 -2.71 4.83
N ALA A 274 32.12 -1.53 4.32
CA ALA A 274 32.84 -0.51 5.08
C ALA A 274 32.03 -0.03 6.30
N PHE A 275 30.75 0.29 6.08
CA PHE A 275 29.83 0.72 7.15
C PHE A 275 29.65 -0.36 8.23
N ILE A 276 29.68 -1.64 7.86
CA ILE A 276 29.59 -2.76 8.82
C ILE A 276 30.81 -2.76 9.77
N MET A 277 32.03 -2.63 9.26
CA MET A 277 33.23 -2.53 10.10
C MET A 277 33.21 -1.25 10.94
N ASP A 278 33.01 -0.10 10.30
CA ASP A 278 33.17 1.21 10.94
C ASP A 278 32.13 1.47 12.05
N HIS A 279 30.89 0.97 11.90
CA HIS A 279 29.76 1.33 12.76
C HIS A 279 29.11 0.15 13.50
N VAL A 280 29.03 -1.04 12.89
CA VAL A 280 28.29 -2.17 13.50
C VAL A 280 29.20 -2.94 14.45
N GLU A 281 30.46 -3.19 14.08
CA GLU A 281 31.43 -3.91 14.91
C GLU A 281 31.71 -3.16 16.23
N ASN A 282 31.89 -1.84 16.18
CA ASN A 282 32.13 -0.97 17.35
C ASN A 282 30.97 -0.91 18.38
N VAL A 283 29.74 -1.29 18.00
CA VAL A 283 28.58 -1.33 18.91
C VAL A 283 28.42 -2.72 19.55
N CYS A 284 29.09 -3.73 19.01
CA CYS A 284 28.71 -5.14 19.17
C CYS A 284 29.71 -5.96 19.99
N ASN A 285 29.83 -5.63 21.27
CA ASN A 285 30.65 -6.36 22.24
C ASN A 285 30.15 -7.79 22.56
N ALA A 286 28.95 -8.16 22.11
CA ALA A 286 28.35 -9.48 22.36
C ALA A 286 28.65 -10.49 21.23
N ASN A 287 28.94 -11.74 21.60
CA ASN A 287 29.18 -12.85 20.67
C ASN A 287 28.03 -13.07 19.67
N GLU A 288 26.79 -12.74 20.06
CA GLU A 288 25.59 -12.88 19.23
C GLU A 288 25.64 -11.94 18.03
N CYS A 289 25.96 -10.66 18.24
CA CYS A 289 26.20 -9.71 17.14
C CYS A 289 27.23 -10.21 16.13
N GLN A 290 28.35 -10.79 16.62
CA GLN A 290 29.46 -11.21 15.76
C GLN A 290 29.03 -12.30 14.76
N GLN A 291 28.06 -13.14 15.12
CA GLN A 291 27.47 -14.10 14.17
C GLN A 291 26.69 -13.39 13.06
N LEU A 292 25.96 -12.31 13.39
CA LEU A 292 25.18 -11.52 12.42
C LEU A 292 26.09 -10.75 11.45
N VAL A 293 27.19 -10.20 11.98
CA VAL A 293 28.24 -9.53 11.19
C VAL A 293 28.94 -10.53 10.28
N MET A 294 29.26 -11.73 10.77
CA MET A 294 29.86 -12.80 9.95
C MET A 294 28.90 -13.32 8.87
N GLU A 295 27.58 -13.39 9.12
CA GLU A 295 26.56 -13.68 8.10
C GLU A 295 26.60 -12.63 6.97
N ALA A 296 26.61 -11.34 7.34
CA ALA A 296 26.64 -10.23 6.38
C ALA A 296 27.91 -10.20 5.52
N PHE A 297 29.10 -10.49 6.10
CA PHE A 297 30.33 -10.62 5.31
C PHE A 297 30.30 -11.85 4.39
N LYS A 298 29.82 -12.99 4.87
CA LYS A 298 29.68 -14.22 4.06
C LYS A 298 28.77 -14.02 2.84
N TRP A 299 27.70 -13.23 2.97
CA TRP A 299 26.80 -12.85 1.87
C TRP A 299 27.44 -11.93 0.81
N HIS A 300 28.41 -11.11 1.22
CA HIS A 300 29.21 -10.27 0.33
C HIS A 300 30.29 -11.09 -0.39
N LEU A 301 31.02 -11.92 0.37
CA LEU A 301 32.15 -12.73 -0.09
C LEU A 301 31.76 -13.88 -1.04
N MET A 302 30.51 -14.36 -1.03
CA MET A 302 30.08 -15.50 -1.86
C MET A 302 28.89 -15.18 -2.78
N PRO A 303 29.05 -14.35 -3.83
CA PRO A 303 27.96 -13.91 -4.71
C PRO A 303 27.22 -15.09 -5.38
N GLU A 304 27.98 -16.08 -5.83
CA GLU A 304 27.52 -17.28 -6.54
C GLU A 304 26.64 -18.21 -5.68
N ARG A 305 26.77 -18.11 -4.35
CA ARG A 305 26.11 -19.00 -3.39
C ARG A 305 24.94 -18.36 -2.67
N ARG A 306 24.55 -17.13 -3.06
CA ARG A 306 23.44 -16.37 -2.45
C ARG A 306 22.14 -17.16 -2.39
N SER A 307 21.80 -17.95 -3.41
CA SER A 307 20.64 -18.85 -3.40
C SER A 307 20.66 -19.96 -2.33
N ARG A 308 21.81 -20.23 -1.71
CA ARG A 308 22.02 -21.21 -0.63
C ARG A 308 22.34 -20.56 0.73
N ILE A 309 22.41 -19.24 0.78
CA ILE A 309 22.72 -18.43 1.98
C ILE A 309 21.58 -17.41 2.20
N ALA A 310 20.47 -17.54 1.48
CA ALA A 310 19.32 -16.64 1.58
C ALA A 310 18.54 -16.89 2.87
N THR A 311 18.64 -15.95 3.80
CA THR A 311 17.78 -15.82 4.99
C THR A 311 16.81 -14.65 4.82
N GLU A 312 15.82 -14.51 5.69
CA GLU A 312 14.87 -13.36 5.69
C GLU A 312 15.58 -12.00 5.86
N ARG A 313 16.84 -12.00 6.30
CA ARG A 313 17.69 -10.81 6.41
C ARG A 313 18.40 -10.43 5.12
N THR A 314 18.32 -11.29 4.10
CA THR A 314 18.93 -11.07 2.77
C THR A 314 17.92 -10.57 1.73
N THR A 315 16.64 -10.52 2.07
CA THR A 315 15.58 -9.98 1.20
C THR A 315 15.50 -8.44 1.33
N PRO A 316 15.66 -7.67 0.25
CA PRO A 316 15.48 -6.22 0.31
C PRO A 316 14.03 -5.82 0.64
N ARG A 317 13.87 -4.81 1.51
CA ARG A 317 12.56 -4.21 1.86
C ARG A 317 11.88 -3.65 0.60
N LYS A 318 10.54 -3.60 0.56
CA LYS A 318 9.77 -3.25 -0.67
C LYS A 318 10.08 -1.85 -1.23
N SER A 319 10.60 -0.96 -0.39
CA SER A 319 11.19 0.34 -0.77
C SER A 319 12.48 0.20 -1.60
N THR A 320 13.41 -0.64 -1.13
CA THR A 320 14.76 -0.86 -1.70
C THR A 320 14.79 -1.80 -2.92
N VAL A 321 13.78 -2.65 -3.13
CA VAL A 321 13.68 -3.55 -4.30
C VAL A 321 13.75 -2.78 -5.63
N GLY A 322 13.25 -1.55 -5.67
CA GLY A 322 13.18 -0.71 -6.86
C GLY A 322 11.80 -0.74 -7.52
N ARG A 323 11.75 -0.58 -8.85
CA ARG A 323 10.52 -0.54 -9.64
C ARG A 323 10.62 -1.51 -10.82
N LEU A 324 9.53 -2.20 -11.12
CA LEU A 324 9.43 -3.05 -12.30
C LEU A 324 8.79 -2.24 -13.44
N LEU A 325 9.33 -2.33 -14.65
CA LEU A 325 8.88 -1.58 -15.82
C LEU A 325 8.30 -2.52 -16.89
N ALA A 326 7.01 -2.40 -17.19
CA ALA A 326 6.42 -2.98 -18.39
C ALA A 326 6.56 -1.97 -19.54
N VAL A 327 7.29 -2.34 -20.59
CA VAL A 327 7.61 -1.46 -21.72
C VAL A 327 6.83 -1.89 -22.95
N GLY A 328 5.94 -1.04 -23.45
CA GLY A 328 5.12 -1.29 -24.62
C GLY A 328 4.11 -2.44 -24.42
N GLY A 329 3.56 -2.92 -25.52
CA GLY A 329 2.54 -3.96 -25.53
C GLY A 329 1.79 -4.01 -26.86
N MET A 330 0.71 -4.79 -26.91
CA MET A 330 -0.21 -4.80 -28.03
C MET A 330 -1.63 -4.55 -27.52
N ASP A 331 -2.13 -3.36 -27.84
CA ASP A 331 -3.52 -2.97 -27.65
C ASP A 331 -4.37 -3.53 -28.82
N ALA A 332 -5.70 -3.50 -28.69
CA ALA A 332 -6.67 -4.19 -29.54
C ALA A 332 -6.42 -4.08 -31.06
N HIS A 333 -5.86 -2.96 -31.52
CA HIS A 333 -5.57 -2.74 -32.94
C HIS A 333 -4.13 -2.29 -33.28
N LYS A 334 -3.28 -1.92 -32.32
CA LYS A 334 -1.93 -1.35 -32.59
C LYS A 334 -0.91 -1.67 -31.49
N GLY A 335 0.38 -1.51 -31.83
CA GLY A 335 1.44 -1.48 -30.83
C GLY A 335 1.29 -0.30 -29.87
N ALA A 336 1.37 -0.59 -28.57
CA ALA A 336 1.30 0.40 -27.51
C ALA A 336 2.63 1.16 -27.37
N ILE A 337 2.54 2.43 -26.97
CA ILE A 337 3.71 3.27 -26.64
C ILE A 337 3.88 3.50 -25.14
N SER A 338 2.91 3.07 -24.32
CA SER A 338 2.97 3.20 -22.86
C SER A 338 4.14 2.43 -22.26
N ILE A 339 4.67 2.98 -21.18
CA ILE A 339 5.57 2.32 -20.24
C ILE A 339 4.96 2.49 -18.85
N GLU A 340 4.71 1.38 -18.19
CA GLU A 340 4.04 1.33 -16.89
C GLU A 340 5.03 0.88 -15.82
N SER A 341 5.07 1.62 -14.71
CA SER A 341 5.87 1.30 -13.53
C SER A 341 5.00 0.61 -12.50
N TYR A 342 5.32 -0.63 -12.18
CA TYR A 342 4.82 -1.31 -10.99
C TYR A 342 5.67 -0.93 -9.78
N CYS A 343 5.01 -0.53 -8.70
CA CYS A 343 5.64 -0.18 -7.42
C CYS A 343 5.30 -1.27 -6.38
N PRO A 344 6.24 -2.15 -6.00
CA PRO A 344 5.97 -3.27 -5.09
C PRO A 344 5.38 -2.88 -3.71
N ARG A 345 5.68 -1.67 -3.22
CA ARG A 345 5.10 -1.13 -1.96
C ARG A 345 3.62 -0.77 -2.06
N LEU A 346 3.13 -0.37 -3.24
CA LEU A 346 1.75 0.09 -3.44
C LEU A 346 0.85 -0.95 -4.12
N ASP A 347 1.42 -2.11 -4.49
CA ASP A 347 0.82 -3.14 -5.36
C ASP A 347 0.07 -2.55 -6.57
N LYS A 348 0.67 -1.51 -7.18
CA LYS A 348 0.00 -0.68 -8.17
C LYS A 348 0.87 -0.40 -9.38
N TRP A 349 0.29 -0.65 -10.54
CA TRP A 349 0.76 -0.18 -11.84
C TRP A 349 0.42 1.30 -12.01
N THR A 350 1.40 2.07 -12.48
CA THR A 350 1.27 3.50 -12.72
C THR A 350 1.79 3.84 -14.12
N PRO A 351 1.07 4.65 -14.93
CA PRO A 351 1.61 5.12 -16.20
C PRO A 351 2.81 6.01 -15.92
N TRP A 352 3.98 5.65 -16.46
CA TRP A 352 5.25 6.29 -16.13
C TRP A 352 5.83 7.08 -17.31
N LYS A 353 5.78 6.52 -18.52
CA LYS A 353 6.32 7.19 -19.71
C LYS A 353 5.69 6.70 -21.01
N HIS A 354 6.03 7.37 -22.10
CA HIS A 354 5.74 6.93 -23.47
C HIS A 354 7.04 6.79 -24.28
N MET A 355 7.09 5.79 -25.15
CA MET A 355 8.10 5.67 -26.20
C MET A 355 7.91 6.76 -27.28
N THR A 356 9.00 7.15 -27.92
CA THR A 356 9.06 8.08 -29.07
C THR A 356 8.21 7.64 -30.27
N GLY A 357 8.04 6.33 -30.46
CA GLY A 357 7.30 5.73 -31.57
C GLY A 357 6.76 4.34 -31.21
N ARG A 358 5.83 3.84 -32.02
CA ARG A 358 5.21 2.52 -31.80
C ARG A 358 6.22 1.42 -32.12
N ARG A 359 6.40 0.50 -31.17
CA ARG A 359 7.30 -0.65 -31.32
C ARG A 359 6.58 -1.93 -30.88
N LEU A 360 6.67 -2.97 -31.69
CA LEU A 360 6.24 -4.33 -31.39
C LEU A 360 7.42 -5.28 -31.56
N GLN A 361 7.49 -6.35 -30.75
CA GLN A 361 8.52 -7.40 -30.86
C GLN A 361 9.97 -6.86 -30.90
N PHE A 362 10.22 -5.78 -30.16
CA PHE A 362 11.55 -5.21 -29.91
C PHE A 362 12.22 -5.94 -28.75
N GLY A 363 13.55 -5.81 -28.65
CA GLY A 363 14.29 -6.22 -27.46
C GLY A 363 14.47 -5.05 -26.49
N VAL A 364 14.45 -5.34 -25.19
CA VAL A 364 14.66 -4.35 -24.12
C VAL A 364 15.71 -4.86 -23.13
N ALA A 365 16.54 -3.96 -22.62
CA ALA A 365 17.50 -4.23 -21.55
C ALA A 365 17.79 -2.95 -20.74
N VAL A 366 18.38 -3.11 -19.55
CA VAL A 366 18.89 -2.00 -18.73
C VAL A 366 20.41 -2.13 -18.61
N MET A 367 21.13 -1.02 -18.78
CA MET A 367 22.59 -0.96 -18.76
C MET A 367 23.03 0.45 -18.37
N GLU A 368 23.85 0.61 -17.32
CA GLU A 368 24.37 1.90 -16.84
C GLU A 368 23.27 2.99 -16.72
N ASP A 369 22.22 2.66 -15.95
CA ASP A 369 21.03 3.48 -15.71
C ASP A 369 20.33 4.01 -16.97
N LYS A 370 20.46 3.27 -18.09
CA LYS A 370 19.71 3.50 -19.32
C LYS A 370 18.88 2.28 -19.69
N LEU A 371 17.60 2.52 -19.98
CA LEU A 371 16.69 1.56 -20.58
C LEU A 371 16.86 1.60 -22.10
N ILE A 372 17.42 0.54 -22.69
CA ILE A 372 17.77 0.47 -24.11
C ILE A 372 16.74 -0.38 -24.86
N LEU A 373 16.14 0.21 -25.91
CA LEU A 373 15.22 -0.45 -26.84
C LEU A 373 15.93 -0.73 -28.16
N VAL A 374 15.86 -1.97 -28.64
CA VAL A 374 16.57 -2.44 -29.83
C VAL A 374 15.58 -2.96 -30.87
N GLY A 375 15.53 -2.31 -32.05
CA GLY A 375 14.77 -2.79 -33.21
C GLY A 375 13.25 -2.87 -32.99
N GLY A 376 12.66 -3.98 -33.44
CA GLY A 376 11.22 -4.25 -33.44
C GLY A 376 10.55 -3.95 -34.78
N ARG A 377 9.23 -3.80 -34.77
CA ARG A 377 8.41 -3.43 -35.93
C ARG A 377 7.39 -2.34 -35.58
N ASP A 378 7.17 -1.40 -36.49
CA ASP A 378 6.16 -0.32 -36.40
C ASP A 378 4.89 -0.71 -37.18
N GLY A 379 4.42 -1.96 -36.99
CA GLY A 379 3.32 -2.57 -37.76
C GLY A 379 3.64 -2.86 -39.24
N LEU A 380 4.06 -1.85 -40.00
CA LEU A 380 4.33 -1.89 -41.44
C LEU A 380 5.79 -2.16 -41.80
N LYS A 381 6.75 -1.70 -40.97
CA LYS A 381 8.20 -1.81 -41.24
C LYS A 381 8.92 -2.45 -40.06
N THR A 382 9.94 -3.27 -40.36
CA THR A 382 10.92 -3.70 -39.36
C THR A 382 11.94 -2.59 -39.13
N LEU A 383 12.29 -2.32 -37.88
CA LEU A 383 13.18 -1.25 -37.46
C LEU A 383 14.61 -1.76 -37.24
N ASN A 384 15.59 -0.93 -37.57
CA ASN A 384 16.98 -1.07 -37.12
C ASN A 384 17.38 -0.03 -36.06
N THR A 385 16.50 0.94 -35.77
CA THR A 385 16.73 2.00 -34.79
C THR A 385 16.91 1.44 -33.38
N VAL A 386 17.76 2.12 -32.61
CA VAL A 386 18.06 1.82 -31.21
C VAL A 386 17.86 3.11 -30.43
N GLU A 387 17.21 3.04 -29.27
CA GLU A 387 16.93 4.20 -28.42
C GLU A 387 17.31 3.88 -26.98
N SER A 388 17.91 4.84 -26.28
CA SER A 388 18.10 4.77 -24.83
C SER A 388 17.28 5.84 -24.14
N LEU A 389 16.47 5.45 -23.16
CA LEU A 389 15.96 6.34 -22.12
C LEU A 389 16.97 6.34 -20.98
N ASP A 390 17.58 7.49 -20.71
CA ASP A 390 18.33 7.72 -19.48
C ASP A 390 17.35 7.83 -18.31
N LEU A 391 17.53 6.99 -17.29
CA LEU A 391 16.65 6.93 -16.11
C LEU A 391 16.84 8.13 -15.17
N ASN A 392 18.00 8.80 -15.23
CA ASN A 392 18.31 9.97 -14.40
C ASN A 392 17.76 11.26 -15.02
N THR A 393 18.16 11.56 -16.26
CA THR A 393 17.71 12.78 -16.95
C THR A 393 16.30 12.67 -17.53
N MET A 394 15.72 11.46 -17.54
CA MET A 394 14.41 11.20 -18.14
C MET A 394 14.35 11.63 -19.62
N ALA A 395 15.45 11.50 -20.36
CA ALA A 395 15.55 11.88 -21.77
C ALA A 395 15.64 10.66 -22.69
N TRP A 396 14.86 10.66 -23.79
CA TRP A 396 15.06 9.72 -24.89
C TRP A 396 16.18 10.21 -25.80
N THR A 397 17.18 9.37 -26.02
CA THR A 397 18.32 9.63 -26.92
C THR A 397 18.41 8.53 -27.98
N PRO A 398 18.53 8.87 -29.28
CA PRO A 398 18.75 7.87 -30.32
C PRO A 398 20.19 7.35 -30.26
N LEU A 399 20.35 6.03 -30.31
CA LEU A 399 21.64 5.35 -30.41
C LEU A 399 21.92 4.89 -31.84
N ASN A 400 23.18 4.54 -32.11
CA ASN A 400 23.61 4.04 -33.41
C ASN A 400 22.76 2.83 -33.85
N ALA A 401 22.11 2.96 -35.01
CA ALA A 401 21.22 1.94 -35.55
C ALA A 401 21.97 0.66 -35.95
N MET A 402 21.26 -0.47 -35.88
CA MET A 402 21.79 -1.76 -36.35
C MET A 402 22.02 -1.76 -37.86
N ALA A 403 23.03 -2.52 -38.32
CA ALA A 403 23.31 -2.70 -39.74
C ALA A 403 22.20 -3.47 -40.51
N THR A 404 21.34 -4.19 -39.80
CA THR A 404 20.18 -4.92 -40.36
C THR A 404 18.95 -4.67 -39.50
N PRO A 405 17.77 -4.35 -40.08
CA PRO A 405 16.51 -4.33 -39.33
C PRO A 405 16.16 -5.70 -38.76
N ARG A 406 15.70 -5.76 -37.51
CA ARG A 406 15.34 -7.02 -36.82
C ARG A 406 14.13 -6.83 -35.90
N HIS A 407 13.24 -7.83 -35.90
CA HIS A 407 12.13 -7.96 -34.94
C HIS A 407 12.05 -9.41 -34.44
N GLY A 408 11.44 -9.61 -33.27
CA GLY A 408 11.42 -10.92 -32.60
C GLY A 408 12.80 -11.29 -32.04
N LEU A 409 13.49 -10.31 -31.45
CA LEU A 409 14.83 -10.45 -30.87
C LEU A 409 14.78 -10.49 -29.34
N GLY A 410 15.59 -11.36 -28.75
CA GLY A 410 16.00 -11.28 -27.36
C GLY A 410 17.24 -10.38 -27.25
N VAL A 411 17.35 -9.66 -26.14
CA VAL A 411 18.50 -8.79 -25.84
C VAL A 411 18.99 -9.10 -24.42
N ALA A 412 20.31 -9.15 -24.23
CA ALA A 412 20.95 -9.37 -22.94
C ALA A 412 22.23 -8.54 -22.81
N VAL A 413 22.58 -8.14 -21.60
CA VAL A 413 23.90 -7.57 -21.25
C VAL A 413 24.78 -8.70 -20.71
N LEU A 414 26.03 -8.76 -21.15
CA LEU A 414 27.03 -9.70 -20.62
C LEU A 414 28.38 -8.98 -20.51
N GLU A 415 28.92 -8.89 -19.29
CA GLU A 415 30.21 -8.25 -18.96
C GLU A 415 30.36 -6.77 -19.41
N GLY A 416 29.25 -6.09 -19.72
CA GLY A 416 29.23 -4.71 -20.21
C GLY A 416 28.55 -4.57 -21.58
N PRO A 417 29.05 -5.20 -22.66
CA PRO A 417 28.42 -5.11 -23.98
C PRO A 417 27.00 -5.69 -24.04
N LEU A 418 26.20 -5.13 -24.96
CA LEU A 418 24.81 -5.47 -25.20
C LEU A 418 24.68 -6.37 -26.43
N TYR A 419 24.06 -7.53 -26.27
CA TYR A 419 23.92 -8.57 -27.29
C TYR A 419 22.47 -8.67 -27.77
N ALA A 420 22.27 -8.53 -29.09
CA ALA A 420 20.99 -8.75 -29.76
C ALA A 420 20.99 -10.08 -30.52
N MET A 421 20.08 -10.99 -30.18
CA MET A 421 20.02 -12.36 -30.72
C MET A 421 18.59 -12.79 -31.07
N GLY A 422 18.47 -13.58 -32.14
CA GLY A 422 17.18 -14.00 -32.70
C GLY A 422 16.55 -12.93 -33.59
N SER A 423 15.85 -13.36 -34.64
CA SER A 423 14.97 -12.52 -35.46
C SER A 423 14.25 -13.34 -36.53
N HIS A 424 12.94 -13.11 -36.73
CA HIS A 424 12.23 -13.60 -37.91
C HIS A 424 12.40 -12.63 -39.09
N CYS A 425 13.46 -12.80 -39.89
CA CYS A 425 13.58 -12.09 -41.17
C CYS A 425 12.79 -12.84 -42.25
N ALA A 426 11.89 -12.14 -42.96
CA ALA A 426 11.07 -12.72 -44.03
C ALA A 426 11.84 -13.07 -45.33
N HIS A 427 13.17 -12.87 -45.33
CA HIS A 427 14.08 -13.43 -46.30
C HIS A 427 15.43 -13.78 -45.62
N LEU A 428 15.92 -14.99 -45.92
CA LEU A 428 17.11 -15.65 -45.37
C LEU A 428 17.16 -15.91 -43.85
N GLU A 429 17.50 -17.15 -43.48
CA GLU A 429 17.82 -17.57 -42.11
C GLU A 429 19.16 -16.98 -41.61
N LEU A 430 19.20 -15.67 -41.33
CA LEU A 430 20.42 -14.99 -40.90
C LEU A 430 20.76 -15.24 -39.42
N ARG A 431 21.26 -16.45 -39.14
CA ARG A 431 21.93 -16.84 -37.88
C ARG A 431 23.16 -15.97 -37.64
N GLY A 432 22.99 -14.86 -36.93
CA GLY A 432 24.09 -13.96 -36.56
C GLY A 432 23.68 -13.05 -35.42
N ALA A 433 24.43 -13.13 -34.32
CA ALA A 433 24.31 -12.22 -33.19
C ALA A 433 24.98 -10.87 -33.52
N HIS A 434 24.41 -9.79 -32.98
CA HIS A 434 25.01 -8.46 -33.05
C HIS A 434 25.40 -7.99 -31.65
N VAL A 435 26.58 -7.40 -31.55
CA VAL A 435 27.12 -6.86 -30.30
C VAL A 435 27.23 -5.34 -30.43
N LEU A 436 26.63 -4.62 -29.48
CA LEU A 436 26.87 -3.20 -29.26
C LEU A 436 27.83 -3.09 -28.09
N ASP A 437 29.09 -2.76 -28.39
CA ASP A 437 30.00 -2.27 -27.36
C ASP A 437 29.67 -0.80 -27.06
N ALA A 438 29.36 -0.52 -25.80
CA ALA A 438 29.06 0.80 -25.28
C ALA A 438 30.30 1.50 -24.69
N LEU A 439 31.32 0.75 -24.25
CA LEU A 439 32.47 1.27 -23.52
C LEU A 439 33.78 0.59 -23.92
N HIS A 440 34.41 1.15 -24.95
CA HIS A 440 35.84 0.99 -25.19
C HIS A 440 36.67 1.76 -24.14
N ARG A 441 36.58 1.36 -22.85
CA ARG A 441 37.63 1.66 -21.85
C ARG A 441 38.90 0.92 -22.27
N ARG A 442 39.68 1.53 -23.16
CA ARG A 442 41.04 1.04 -23.48
C ARG A 442 41.81 0.88 -22.18
N ARG A 443 42.32 -0.32 -21.90
CA ARG A 443 43.43 -0.49 -20.95
C ARG A 443 44.61 0.31 -21.52
N GLY A 444 44.92 1.44 -20.90
CA GLY A 444 45.97 2.35 -21.33
C GLY A 444 46.84 2.73 -20.14
N CYS A 445 48.15 2.61 -20.31
CA CYS A 445 49.13 3.12 -19.36
C CYS A 445 48.95 4.65 -19.18
N PRO A 446 49.28 5.21 -18.02
CA PRO A 446 48.96 6.60 -17.71
C PRO A 446 49.73 7.58 -18.60
N GLY A 447 49.04 8.60 -19.16
CA GLY A 447 49.72 9.70 -19.83
C GLY A 447 49.06 10.35 -21.05
N ARG A 448 47.78 10.78 -20.96
CA ARG A 448 47.26 12.07 -21.52
C ARG A 448 45.73 12.17 -21.41
N SER A 449 45.26 13.32 -20.93
CA SER A 449 43.85 13.70 -20.90
C SER A 449 43.39 14.22 -22.26
N SER A 450 42.34 13.61 -22.83
CA SER A 450 41.62 14.11 -24.00
C SER A 450 40.24 13.48 -24.05
N VAL A 451 39.22 14.18 -23.55
CA VAL A 451 37.83 13.73 -23.63
C VAL A 451 37.37 13.75 -25.09
N ARG A 452 37.24 12.57 -25.70
CA ARG A 452 36.54 12.35 -26.97
C ARG A 452 35.57 11.19 -26.78
N GLY A 453 34.30 11.40 -27.13
CA GLY A 453 33.22 10.47 -26.85
C GLY A 453 33.46 9.06 -27.40
N GLY A 454 33.09 8.05 -26.62
CA GLY A 454 33.19 6.64 -27.01
C GLY A 454 32.36 6.35 -28.25
N ARG A 455 33.00 5.81 -29.29
CA ARG A 455 32.31 5.38 -30.52
C ARG A 455 31.64 4.02 -30.28
N THR A 456 30.38 4.03 -29.86
CA THR A 456 29.58 2.80 -29.81
C THR A 456 29.40 2.24 -31.22
N ARG A 457 29.64 0.94 -31.43
CA ARG A 457 29.60 0.33 -32.77
C ARG A 457 29.02 -1.07 -32.72
N TRP A 458 28.10 -1.34 -33.66
CA TRP A 458 27.57 -2.67 -33.88
C TRP A 458 28.55 -3.55 -34.66
N PHE A 459 28.90 -4.70 -34.10
CA PHE A 459 29.64 -5.76 -34.78
C PHE A 459 28.72 -6.94 -35.09
N ARG A 460 28.94 -7.61 -36.23
CA ARG A 460 28.27 -8.87 -36.60
C ARG A 460 29.22 -10.02 -36.33
N LEU A 461 28.85 -10.94 -35.44
CA LEU A 461 29.67 -12.13 -35.16
C LEU A 461 29.55 -13.15 -36.31
N PRO A 462 30.66 -13.80 -36.71
CA PRO A 462 30.63 -15.04 -37.49
C PRO A 462 29.89 -16.16 -36.74
N SER A 463 29.59 -17.25 -37.45
CA SER A 463 28.77 -18.38 -36.98
C SER A 463 29.10 -18.85 -35.56
N LEU A 464 28.14 -18.69 -34.63
CA LEU A 464 28.21 -19.08 -33.20
C LEU A 464 28.60 -20.55 -32.92
N HIS A 465 28.64 -21.39 -33.96
CA HIS A 465 28.90 -22.83 -33.85
C HIS A 465 30.31 -23.20 -33.35
N ARG A 466 31.29 -22.27 -33.36
CA ARG A 466 32.57 -22.46 -32.66
C ARG A 466 32.49 -22.12 -31.17
N VAL A 467 31.94 -20.95 -30.82
CA VAL A 467 31.90 -20.44 -29.45
C VAL A 467 31.07 -21.33 -28.53
N LEU A 468 29.91 -21.81 -29.00
CA LEU A 468 29.06 -22.68 -28.19
C LEU A 468 29.67 -24.08 -27.96
N ARG A 469 30.56 -24.58 -28.83
CA ARG A 469 31.20 -25.89 -28.62
C ARG A 469 32.20 -25.86 -27.46
N SER A 470 33.01 -24.80 -27.31
CA SER A 470 33.95 -24.71 -26.20
C SER A 470 33.26 -24.56 -24.84
N ALA A 471 32.08 -23.92 -24.79
CA ALA A 471 31.25 -23.88 -23.59
C ALA A 471 30.63 -25.26 -23.28
N HIS A 472 30.08 -25.94 -24.29
CA HIS A 472 29.41 -27.24 -24.10
C HIS A 472 30.38 -28.35 -23.65
N GLN A 473 31.62 -28.34 -24.14
CA GLN A 473 32.68 -29.29 -23.74
C GLN A 473 33.17 -29.13 -22.28
N GLN A 474 32.66 -28.15 -21.52
CA GLN A 474 32.92 -28.01 -20.08
C GLN A 474 31.72 -28.41 -19.21
N MET A 475 30.60 -28.87 -19.79
CA MET A 475 29.37 -29.21 -19.06
C MET A 475 28.74 -30.53 -19.55
N GLU A 476 29.52 -31.62 -19.60
CA GLU A 476 28.99 -32.97 -19.80
C GLU A 476 29.45 -33.93 -18.70
N SER A 477 28.54 -34.21 -17.76
CA SER A 477 28.53 -35.41 -16.91
C SER A 477 27.16 -36.09 -17.09
N PRO A 478 27.08 -37.40 -17.36
CA PRO A 478 25.86 -38.01 -17.88
C PRO A 478 24.85 -38.40 -16.78
N GLY A 479 23.55 -38.18 -17.04
CA GLY A 479 22.48 -38.79 -16.25
C GLY A 479 21.12 -38.08 -16.24
N ALA A 480 20.28 -38.37 -17.25
CA ALA A 480 18.80 -38.42 -17.17
C ALA A 480 18.19 -38.62 -18.58
N ASP A 481 17.18 -39.50 -18.71
CA ASP A 481 16.37 -39.64 -19.94
C ASP A 481 15.34 -38.52 -20.06
N GLU A 482 15.12 -37.99 -21.28
CA GLU A 482 14.05 -37.02 -21.55
C GLU A 482 13.10 -37.50 -22.66
N GLN A 483 11.89 -37.91 -22.25
CA GLN A 483 10.88 -38.50 -23.13
C GLN A 483 10.11 -37.42 -23.93
N LYS A 484 10.45 -37.27 -25.21
CA LYS A 484 9.87 -36.24 -26.10
C LYS A 484 8.37 -36.39 -26.33
N THR A 485 7.57 -35.48 -25.77
CA THR A 485 6.17 -35.25 -26.19
C THR A 485 6.00 -33.92 -26.91
N ARG A 486 5.63 -33.96 -28.20
CA ARG A 486 5.34 -32.77 -29.01
C ARG A 486 3.91 -32.28 -28.75
N ARG A 487 3.74 -31.07 -28.19
CA ARG A 487 2.51 -30.27 -28.35
C ARG A 487 2.82 -28.91 -28.97
N ARG A 488 2.15 -28.59 -30.08
CA ARG A 488 2.23 -27.28 -30.75
C ARG A 488 1.36 -26.27 -30.01
N GLY A 489 1.96 -25.38 -29.24
CA GLY A 489 1.30 -24.18 -28.68
C GLY A 489 1.99 -22.91 -29.18
N ARG A 490 1.21 -21.90 -29.61
CA ARG A 490 1.74 -20.56 -29.92
C ARG A 490 2.09 -19.86 -28.60
N LYS A 491 3.36 -19.92 -28.17
CA LYS A 491 3.84 -19.14 -27.03
C LYS A 491 4.07 -17.69 -27.47
N TYR A 492 3.29 -16.76 -26.93
CA TYR A 492 3.64 -15.34 -26.93
C TYR A 492 4.58 -15.09 -25.74
N THR A 493 5.75 -14.48 -26.01
CA THR A 493 6.74 -14.18 -24.98
C THR A 493 6.48 -12.81 -24.37
N THR A 494 5.70 -12.76 -23.29
CA THR A 494 5.64 -11.59 -22.40
C THR A 494 6.93 -11.53 -21.59
N GLY A 495 7.74 -10.49 -21.81
CA GLY A 495 9.01 -10.30 -21.10
C GLY A 495 8.78 -9.63 -19.75
N PHE A 496 8.73 -10.41 -18.67
CA PHE A 496 8.78 -9.87 -17.30
C PHE A 496 10.24 -9.73 -16.87
N LEU A 497 10.62 -8.55 -16.36
CA LEU A 497 11.95 -8.29 -15.83
C LEU A 497 11.85 -7.85 -14.37
N VAL A 498 12.14 -8.76 -13.44
CA VAL A 498 12.21 -8.45 -12.01
C VAL A 498 13.54 -7.77 -11.74
N PHE A 499 13.51 -6.54 -11.22
CA PHE A 499 14.69 -5.87 -10.70
C PHE A 499 14.83 -6.18 -9.21
N SER A 500 16.06 -6.43 -8.76
CA SER A 500 16.42 -6.37 -7.35
C SER A 500 17.52 -5.33 -7.18
N GLY A 501 17.26 -4.33 -6.34
CA GLY A 501 18.18 -3.24 -6.03
C GLY A 501 19.45 -3.72 -5.33
N ALA A 502 20.43 -4.14 -6.12
CA ALA A 502 21.78 -4.48 -5.67
C ALA A 502 22.81 -3.66 -6.47
N THR A 503 22.85 -2.35 -6.22
CA THR A 503 23.93 -1.47 -6.68
C THR A 503 25.28 -2.04 -6.26
N ARG A 504 26.07 -2.47 -7.24
CA ARG A 504 27.46 -2.91 -7.04
C ARG A 504 28.42 -1.94 -7.72
N CYS A 505 29.36 -1.44 -6.93
CA CYS A 505 30.72 -1.20 -7.40
C CYS A 505 31.47 -2.53 -7.48
#